data_AF-A0A1F5W8Y6-F1
#
_entry.id   AF-A0A1F5W8Y6-F1
#
_cell.length_a   1.000
_cell.length_b   1.000
_cell.length_c   1.000
_cell.angle_alpha   90.00
_cell.angle_beta   90.00
_cell.angle_gamma   90.00
#
_symmetry.space_group_name_H-M   'P 1'
#
loop_
_entity.id
_entity.type
_entity.pdbx_description
1 polymer ?
#
loop_
_entity_poly.entity_id
_entity_poly.type
_entity_poly.pdbx_seq_one_letter_code
_entity_poly.pdbx_strand_id
1 'polypeptide(L)'
;MYWANFLHFYQPPTQKPFWIHRVAAEAYRPILSGLKKQGRTKITLNINGILLEHLDNCGEDDVISLIRDLLKSGQIELTGSAKYHPLLPFLPEDEIARQIKLNEETLLKYFGGFWTPTASGFFPPEMGFSAGVAKIAKEMGYKWIIADELSAPSELRPVDYSRIYSIKGLGDFLIYFRERRMSWVMLSGQVGTGKLLVRSLGDRLAKHEYLLTAMDGETFGHHRPGLERLLFEIYEDKGIAPVLISELPKHFTEIFAINPEPSTWALMEKDLEMKKPFSRWKDENNAVHKLQWELTDLALSAIKKADSENPAFAEARMALDRALHSDQYWWASARPWWSIEMIERGAKELADSVEKMPGIAEKTKESARDLYKNILFTAFDWQRGGVVDELSRKEDEEIRQRTDTGMPKLPKEEIEKMIENLKKEMEIVVKNQEFERAAQIRDRISELKKYEA
;
A
#
# COMPACT_ATOMS: atom_id res chain seq x y z
N MET A 1 5.44 6.44 25.39
CA MET A 1 5.40 5.95 23.98
C MET A 1 4.87 7.02 23.02
N TYR A 2 5.46 7.08 21.82
CA TYR A 2 4.96 7.86 20.68
C TYR A 2 4.34 6.95 19.63
N TRP A 3 3.32 7.41 18.90
CA TRP A 3 2.68 6.66 17.83
C TRP A 3 2.83 7.37 16.50
N ALA A 4 3.63 6.78 15.63
CA ALA A 4 3.78 7.20 14.25
C ALA A 4 2.87 6.33 13.39
N ASN A 5 1.75 6.91 12.95
CA ASN A 5 0.80 6.19 12.11
C ASN A 5 1.00 6.55 10.64
N PHE A 6 0.97 5.53 9.79
CA PHE A 6 1.09 5.64 8.35
C PHE A 6 -0.11 5.01 7.64
N LEU A 7 -0.72 5.75 6.73
CA LEU A 7 -1.73 5.21 5.81
C LEU A 7 -1.29 5.40 4.37
N HIS A 8 -1.57 4.40 3.54
CA HIS A 8 -1.35 4.43 2.11
C HIS A 8 -2.70 4.45 1.39
N PHE A 9 -2.94 5.46 0.54
CA PHE A 9 -4.13 5.55 -0.31
C PHE A 9 -3.72 5.33 -1.76
N TYR A 10 -4.32 4.33 -2.41
CA TYR A 10 -3.99 3.99 -3.78
C TYR A 10 -5.15 3.30 -4.50
N GLN A 11 -5.25 3.57 -5.80
CA GLN A 11 -6.09 2.82 -6.74
C GLN A 11 -5.32 2.66 -8.06
N PRO A 12 -5.43 1.50 -8.74
CA PRO A 12 -4.68 1.24 -9.94
C PRO A 12 -5.03 2.19 -11.10
N PRO A 13 -4.12 2.38 -12.07
CA PRO A 13 -4.39 3.21 -13.25
C PRO A 13 -5.60 2.72 -14.05
N THR A 14 -5.89 1.41 -13.98
CA THR A 14 -7.02 0.73 -14.64
C THR A 14 -8.33 0.81 -13.85
N GLN A 15 -8.38 1.53 -12.73
CA GLN A 15 -9.55 1.60 -11.88
C GLN A 15 -10.72 2.33 -12.57
N LYS A 16 -11.94 1.85 -12.33
CA LYS A 16 -13.17 2.40 -12.92
C LYS A 16 -13.73 3.53 -12.06
N PRO A 17 -14.35 4.58 -12.64
CA PRO A 17 -14.95 5.68 -11.89
C PRO A 17 -15.91 5.24 -10.78
N PHE A 18 -16.72 4.21 -11.01
CA PHE A 18 -17.61 3.64 -9.99
C PHE A 18 -16.87 3.27 -8.70
N TRP A 19 -15.71 2.61 -8.81
CA TRP A 19 -14.90 2.24 -7.65
C TRP A 19 -14.22 3.44 -7.00
N ILE A 20 -13.80 4.44 -7.78
CA ILE A 20 -13.23 5.68 -7.24
C ILE A 20 -14.27 6.38 -6.35
N HIS A 21 -15.49 6.60 -6.85
CA HIS A 21 -16.58 7.19 -6.05
C HIS A 21 -16.88 6.37 -4.79
N ARG A 22 -16.96 5.04 -4.94
CA ARG A 22 -17.28 4.14 -3.83
C ARG A 22 -16.22 4.17 -2.74
N VAL A 23 -14.94 4.01 -3.08
CA VAL A 23 -13.83 4.02 -2.12
C VAL A 23 -13.65 5.42 -1.51
N ALA A 24 -13.84 6.48 -2.28
CA ALA A 24 -13.84 7.84 -1.74
C ALA A 24 -14.93 8.05 -0.69
N ALA A 25 -16.15 7.57 -0.94
CA ALA A 25 -17.27 7.63 0.00
C ALA A 25 -17.10 6.74 1.23
N GLU A 26 -16.60 5.52 1.05
CA GLU A 26 -16.54 4.51 2.11
C GLU A 26 -15.26 4.58 2.95
N ALA A 27 -14.15 5.14 2.44
CA ALA A 27 -12.87 5.19 3.14
C ALA A 27 -12.27 6.60 3.20
N TYR A 28 -11.84 7.18 2.07
CA TYR A 28 -11.01 8.39 2.09
C TYR A 28 -11.69 9.57 2.79
N ARG A 29 -12.94 9.87 2.42
CA ARG A 29 -13.69 10.99 3.00
C ARG A 29 -14.01 10.78 4.48
N PRO A 30 -14.52 9.61 4.93
CA PRO A 30 -14.69 9.32 6.35
C PRO A 30 -13.40 9.47 7.16
N ILE A 31 -12.29 8.89 6.69
CA ILE A 31 -10.99 8.96 7.36
C ILE A 31 -10.55 10.42 7.50
N LEU A 32 -10.44 11.15 6.38
CA LEU A 32 -9.94 12.52 6.38
C LEU A 32 -10.83 13.47 7.19
N SER A 33 -12.16 13.33 7.08
CA SER A 33 -13.11 14.14 7.84
C SER A 33 -13.06 13.83 9.34
N GLY A 34 -12.86 12.57 9.71
CA GLY A 34 -12.68 12.17 11.11
C GLY A 34 -11.38 12.70 11.68
N LEU A 35 -10.26 12.56 10.96
CA LEU A 35 -8.96 13.12 11.34
C LEU A 35 -9.04 14.65 11.52
N LYS A 36 -9.72 15.36 10.63
CA LYS A 36 -9.89 16.83 10.71
C LYS A 36 -10.59 17.27 11.99
N LYS A 37 -11.51 16.46 12.53
CA LYS A 37 -12.22 16.75 13.80
C LYS A 37 -11.32 16.57 15.03
N GLN A 38 -10.24 15.81 14.91
CA GLN A 38 -9.35 15.47 16.03
C GLN A 38 -8.16 16.44 16.10
N GLY A 39 -8.19 17.39 17.03
CA GLY A 39 -7.18 18.45 17.14
C GLY A 39 -5.75 17.99 17.48
N ARG A 40 -5.57 16.74 17.92
CA ARG A 40 -4.27 16.12 18.22
C ARG A 40 -3.70 15.27 17.08
N THR A 41 -4.41 15.13 15.96
CA THR A 41 -3.99 14.22 14.90
C THR A 41 -2.62 14.60 14.34
N LYS A 42 -1.76 13.59 14.27
CA LYS A 42 -0.52 13.55 13.51
C LYS A 42 -0.49 12.21 12.79
N ILE A 43 -0.40 12.25 11.47
CA ILE A 43 -0.38 11.05 10.63
C ILE A 43 0.47 11.31 9.38
N THR A 44 1.26 10.32 9.02
CA THR A 44 1.97 10.33 7.75
C THR A 44 1.11 9.63 6.70
N LEU A 45 0.74 10.34 5.64
CA LEU A 45 -0.10 9.80 4.59
C LEU A 45 0.74 9.63 3.32
N ASN A 46 0.57 8.50 2.65
CA ASN A 46 1.00 8.35 1.28
C ASN A 46 -0.23 8.35 0.36
N ILE A 47 -0.11 9.05 -0.76
CA ILE A 47 -1.07 8.99 -1.86
C ILE A 47 -0.29 9.03 -3.17
N ASN A 48 -0.48 8.04 -4.04
CA ASN A 48 0.15 8.05 -5.35
C ASN A 48 -0.54 9.07 -6.26
N GLY A 49 0.25 9.68 -7.15
CA GLY A 49 -0.23 10.71 -8.07
C GLY A 49 -1.41 10.23 -8.92
N ILE A 50 -1.44 8.96 -9.34
CA ILE A 50 -2.55 8.41 -10.11
C ILE A 50 -3.89 8.47 -9.37
N LEU A 51 -3.91 8.30 -8.04
CA LEU A 51 -5.16 8.42 -7.29
C LEU A 51 -5.67 9.87 -7.27
N LEU A 52 -4.77 10.86 -7.18
CA LEU A 52 -5.17 12.27 -7.26
C LEU A 52 -5.79 12.61 -8.61
N GLU A 53 -5.21 12.11 -9.70
CA GLU A 53 -5.79 12.28 -11.04
C GLU A 53 -7.14 11.58 -11.16
N HIS A 54 -7.31 10.38 -10.58
CA HIS A 54 -8.60 9.71 -10.54
C HIS A 54 -9.65 10.51 -9.77
N LEU A 55 -9.31 11.04 -8.59
CA LEU A 55 -10.21 11.85 -7.77
C LEU A 55 -10.63 13.13 -8.50
N ASP A 56 -9.68 13.86 -9.10
CA ASP A 56 -9.93 15.07 -9.90
C ASP A 56 -10.85 14.76 -11.10
N ASN A 57 -10.51 13.73 -11.88
CA ASN A 57 -11.29 13.33 -13.05
C ASN A 57 -12.71 12.83 -12.70
N CYS A 58 -12.91 12.31 -11.50
CA CYS A 58 -14.22 11.86 -11.02
C CYS A 58 -14.98 12.95 -10.25
N GLY A 59 -14.44 14.17 -10.10
CA GLY A 59 -15.11 15.25 -9.36
C GLY A 59 -15.16 15.05 -7.85
N GLU A 60 -14.21 14.29 -7.29
CA GLU A 60 -14.03 14.07 -5.84
C GLU A 60 -13.12 15.17 -5.23
N ASP A 61 -13.30 16.42 -5.68
CA ASP A 61 -12.50 17.60 -5.29
C ASP A 61 -12.50 17.87 -3.78
N ASP A 62 -13.57 17.46 -3.10
CA ASP A 62 -13.71 17.63 -1.67
C ASP A 62 -12.69 16.76 -0.90
N VAL A 63 -12.37 15.56 -1.40
CA VAL A 63 -11.34 14.68 -0.82
C VAL A 63 -9.96 15.32 -0.94
N ILE A 64 -9.61 15.84 -2.12
CA ILE A 64 -8.35 16.55 -2.35
C ILE A 64 -8.27 17.80 -1.45
N SER A 65 -9.38 18.52 -1.30
CA SER A 65 -9.47 19.70 -0.44
C SER A 65 -9.30 19.36 1.04
N LEU A 66 -9.84 18.24 1.51
CA LEU A 66 -9.63 17.76 2.88
C LEU A 66 -8.15 17.44 3.15
N ILE A 67 -7.46 16.79 2.22
CA ILE A 67 -6.00 16.53 2.31
C ILE A 67 -5.25 17.86 2.42
N ARG A 68 -5.58 18.83 1.55
CA ARG A 68 -4.96 20.16 1.56
C ARG A 68 -5.16 20.90 2.89
N ASP A 69 -6.36 20.84 3.45
CA ASP A 69 -6.67 21.47 4.73
C ASP A 69 -5.89 20.84 5.89
N LEU A 70 -5.78 19.51 5.91
CA LEU A 70 -5.01 18.79 6.93
C LEU A 70 -3.50 19.01 6.81
N LEU A 71 -2.99 19.19 5.60
CA LEU A 71 -1.60 19.59 5.35
C LEU A 71 -1.34 21.00 5.90
N LYS A 72 -2.24 21.95 5.59
CA LYS A 72 -2.18 23.32 6.08
C LYS A 72 -2.20 23.41 7.60
N SER A 73 -3.00 22.58 8.27
CA SER A 73 -3.07 22.54 9.74
C SER A 73 -1.90 21.77 10.37
N GLY A 74 -1.06 21.11 9.56
CA GLY A 74 0.04 20.26 10.03
C GLY A 74 -0.44 19.00 10.75
N GLN A 75 -1.70 18.59 10.55
CA GLN A 75 -2.24 17.34 11.09
C GLN A 75 -1.76 16.12 10.28
N ILE A 76 -1.45 16.31 9.00
CA ILE A 76 -0.82 15.28 8.18
C ILE A 76 0.50 15.77 7.59
N GLU A 77 1.38 14.83 7.24
CA GLU A 77 2.46 15.03 6.27
C GLU A 77 2.29 14.06 5.10
N LEU A 78 2.82 14.40 3.92
CA LEU A 78 2.83 13.50 2.76
C LEU A 78 4.22 12.95 2.46
N THR A 79 4.30 11.66 2.14
CA THR A 79 5.47 11.04 1.53
C THR A 79 5.44 11.12 0.01
N GLY A 80 6.60 11.05 -0.63
CA GLY A 80 6.69 10.73 -2.06
C GLY A 80 6.54 9.23 -2.31
N SER A 81 6.30 8.87 -3.56
CA SER A 81 6.23 7.49 -4.06
C SER A 81 6.45 7.48 -5.58
N ALA A 82 6.05 6.41 -6.26
CA ALA A 82 6.07 6.25 -7.70
C ALA A 82 4.65 6.33 -8.29
N LYS A 83 4.47 7.09 -9.40
CA LYS A 83 3.14 7.58 -9.81
C LYS A 83 2.13 6.47 -10.03
N TYR A 84 2.51 5.44 -10.78
CA TYR A 84 1.63 4.34 -11.17
C TYR A 84 1.85 3.08 -10.32
N HIS A 85 2.44 3.23 -9.12
CA HIS A 85 2.65 2.14 -8.17
C HIS A 85 3.38 0.89 -8.75
N PRO A 86 4.49 1.03 -9.50
CA PRO A 86 5.25 -0.11 -9.99
C PRO A 86 6.05 -0.80 -8.88
N LEU A 87 6.41 -2.07 -9.08
CA LEU A 87 7.34 -2.77 -8.20
C LEU A 87 8.79 -2.34 -8.49
N LEU A 88 9.23 -1.29 -7.80
CA LEU A 88 10.51 -0.61 -8.07
C LEU A 88 11.77 -1.49 -8.06
N PRO A 89 11.95 -2.48 -7.18
CA PRO A 89 13.19 -3.28 -7.12
C PRO A 89 13.57 -4.02 -8.42
N PHE A 90 12.64 -4.18 -9.36
CA PHE A 90 12.88 -4.86 -10.64
C PHE A 90 12.91 -3.92 -11.84
N LEU A 91 12.72 -2.62 -11.63
CA LEU A 91 12.83 -1.64 -12.71
C LEU A 91 14.27 -1.14 -12.85
N PRO A 92 14.70 -0.76 -14.07
CA PRO A 92 15.92 -0.01 -14.29
C PRO A 92 15.96 1.30 -13.48
N GLU A 93 17.16 1.77 -13.09
CA GLU A 93 17.31 2.96 -12.25
C GLU A 93 16.67 4.22 -12.87
N ASP A 94 16.78 4.38 -14.19
CA ASP A 94 16.17 5.47 -14.96
C ASP A 94 14.64 5.44 -14.91
N GLU A 95 14.06 4.24 -14.90
CA GLU A 95 12.62 4.02 -14.80
C GLU A 95 12.08 4.26 -13.40
N ILE A 96 12.83 3.86 -12.37
CA ILE A 96 12.51 4.19 -10.97
C ILE A 96 12.48 5.72 -10.81
N ALA A 97 13.55 6.40 -11.21
CA ALA A 97 13.64 7.86 -11.11
C ALA A 97 12.52 8.56 -11.89
N ARG A 98 12.17 8.06 -13.09
CA ARG A 98 11.07 8.59 -13.89
C ARG A 98 9.73 8.48 -13.17
N GLN A 99 9.40 7.31 -12.64
CA GLN A 99 8.13 7.07 -11.94
C GLN A 99 7.99 7.94 -10.68
N ILE A 100 9.10 8.19 -9.98
CA ILE A 100 9.14 9.09 -8.83
C ILE A 100 8.92 10.54 -9.28
N LYS A 101 9.61 11.01 -10.33
CA LYS A 101 9.43 12.38 -10.85
C LYS A 101 7.99 12.65 -11.29
N LEU A 102 7.37 11.71 -12.00
CA LEU A 102 5.96 11.82 -12.40
C LEU A 102 5.03 11.96 -11.18
N ASN A 103 5.36 11.28 -10.08
CA ASN A 103 4.61 11.40 -8.83
C ASN A 103 4.81 12.78 -8.19
N GLU A 104 6.06 13.25 -8.13
CA GLU A 104 6.42 14.57 -7.60
C GLU A 104 5.70 15.69 -8.36
N GLU A 105 5.71 15.65 -9.69
CA GLU A 105 4.99 16.60 -10.55
C GLU A 105 3.49 16.64 -10.20
N THR A 106 2.89 15.46 -9.99
CA THR A 106 1.47 15.36 -9.64
C THR A 106 1.21 15.91 -8.24
N LEU A 107 2.02 15.55 -7.24
CA LEU A 107 1.89 16.08 -5.88
C LEU A 107 2.09 17.60 -5.82
N LEU A 108 3.06 18.13 -6.58
CA LEU A 108 3.30 19.58 -6.69
C LEU A 108 2.12 20.30 -7.36
N LYS A 109 1.49 19.71 -8.38
CA LYS A 109 0.27 20.26 -9.00
C LYS A 109 -0.84 20.49 -7.98
N TYR A 110 -1.11 19.52 -7.10
CA TYR A 110 -2.23 19.61 -6.15
C TYR A 110 -1.88 20.28 -4.81
N PHE A 111 -0.62 20.19 -4.38
CA PHE A 111 -0.16 20.56 -3.03
C PHE A 111 1.13 21.40 -2.98
N GLY A 112 1.62 21.91 -4.12
CA GLY A 112 2.77 22.81 -4.19
C GLY A 112 2.55 24.04 -3.30
N GLY A 113 3.30 24.13 -2.21
CA GLY A 113 3.09 25.13 -1.15
C GLY A 113 2.95 24.52 0.25
N PHE A 114 2.53 23.25 0.34
CA PHE A 114 2.48 22.49 1.59
C PHE A 114 3.31 21.20 1.54
N TRP A 115 3.86 20.88 0.36
CA TRP A 115 4.66 19.70 0.14
C TRP A 115 5.89 20.01 -0.72
N THR A 116 7.03 19.40 -0.37
CA THR A 116 8.26 19.41 -1.18
C THR A 116 8.98 18.07 -1.02
N PRO A 117 9.46 17.44 -2.12
CA PRO A 117 10.12 16.13 -2.05
C PRO A 117 11.30 16.12 -1.08
N THR A 118 12.11 17.19 -1.08
CA THR A 118 13.38 17.29 -0.36
C THR A 118 13.26 17.36 1.16
N ALA A 119 12.05 17.49 1.70
CA ALA A 119 11.77 17.45 3.13
C ALA A 119 10.92 16.22 3.55
N SER A 120 10.55 15.38 2.59
CA SER A 120 9.61 14.28 2.79
C SER A 120 10.31 12.91 2.92
N GLY A 121 9.55 11.95 3.43
CA GLY A 121 9.88 10.53 3.33
C GLY A 121 9.48 9.92 1.99
N PHE A 122 9.99 8.72 1.72
CA PHE A 122 9.67 7.92 0.55
C PHE A 122 8.94 6.64 0.94
N PHE A 123 7.80 6.39 0.29
CA PHE A 123 7.11 5.11 0.32
C PHE A 123 7.34 4.37 -1.01
N PRO A 124 8.15 3.30 -1.03
CA PRO A 124 8.19 2.42 -2.19
C PRO A 124 6.87 1.65 -2.26
N PRO A 125 6.19 1.58 -3.42
CA PRO A 125 5.02 0.73 -3.63
C PRO A 125 5.20 -0.66 -3.01
N GLU A 126 4.19 -1.15 -2.31
CA GLU A 126 4.19 -2.43 -1.57
C GLU A 126 5.19 -2.54 -0.42
N MET A 127 5.72 -1.40 0.04
CA MET A 127 6.98 -1.34 0.80
C MET A 127 8.09 -2.17 0.14
N GLY A 128 8.13 -2.20 -1.20
CA GLY A 128 9.09 -2.94 -2.01
C GLY A 128 10.49 -2.37 -1.87
N PHE A 129 11.16 -2.70 -0.78
CA PHE A 129 12.45 -2.16 -0.42
C PHE A 129 13.59 -2.94 -1.09
N SER A 130 14.56 -2.20 -1.62
CA SER A 130 15.90 -2.72 -1.94
C SER A 130 16.94 -1.61 -1.74
N ALA A 131 18.22 -1.97 -1.60
CA ALA A 131 19.30 -0.99 -1.48
C ALA A 131 19.37 -0.03 -2.69
N GLY A 132 19.07 -0.53 -3.90
CA GLY A 132 19.02 0.29 -5.11
C GLY A 132 17.89 1.33 -5.07
N VAL A 133 16.68 0.92 -4.63
CA VAL A 133 15.55 1.84 -4.46
C VAL A 133 15.86 2.91 -3.41
N ALA A 134 16.45 2.51 -2.28
CA ALA A 134 16.86 3.44 -1.22
C ALA A 134 17.90 4.47 -1.70
N LYS A 135 18.89 4.01 -2.47
CA LYS A 135 19.91 4.89 -3.07
C LYS A 135 19.28 5.93 -3.99
N ILE A 136 18.40 5.52 -4.90
CA ILE A 136 17.73 6.44 -5.83
C ILE A 136 16.84 7.43 -5.08
N ALA A 137 16.06 6.97 -4.09
CA ALA A 137 15.26 7.86 -3.26
C ALA A 137 16.13 8.91 -2.54
N LYS A 138 17.29 8.52 -2.00
CA LYS A 138 18.24 9.45 -1.40
C LYS A 138 18.79 10.47 -2.41
N GLU A 139 19.19 10.01 -3.60
CA GLU A 139 19.71 10.87 -4.68
C GLU A 139 18.65 11.87 -5.18
N MET A 140 17.37 11.51 -5.11
CA MET A 140 16.24 12.39 -5.41
C MET A 140 15.88 13.35 -4.27
N GLY A 141 16.59 13.29 -3.13
CA GLY A 141 16.50 14.27 -2.05
C GLY A 141 15.59 13.90 -0.88
N TYR A 142 14.96 12.71 -0.91
CA TYR A 142 14.16 12.22 0.22
C TYR A 142 15.03 12.05 1.48
N LYS A 143 14.41 12.20 2.65
CA LYS A 143 15.12 12.18 3.95
C LYS A 143 15.10 10.84 4.65
N TRP A 144 14.06 10.05 4.38
CA TRP A 144 13.91 8.72 4.96
C TRP A 144 13.07 7.82 4.05
N ILE A 145 13.15 6.51 4.28
CA ILE A 145 12.34 5.50 3.60
C ILE A 145 11.64 4.61 4.64
N ILE A 146 10.41 4.20 4.36
CA ILE A 146 9.70 3.21 5.18
C ILE A 146 9.82 1.82 4.56
N ALA A 147 10.01 0.80 5.41
CA ALA A 147 10.10 -0.60 5.03
C ALA A 147 9.35 -1.51 6.03
N ASP A 148 9.15 -2.76 5.67
CA ASP A 148 8.61 -3.78 6.60
C ASP A 148 9.67 -4.16 7.65
N GLU A 149 9.25 -4.53 8.87
CA GLU A 149 10.14 -5.02 9.94
C GLU A 149 11.08 -6.14 9.52
N LEU A 150 10.63 -7.00 8.59
CA LEU A 150 11.46 -8.08 8.07
C LEU A 150 12.64 -7.59 7.22
N SER A 151 12.64 -6.33 6.79
CA SER A 151 13.81 -5.69 6.16
C SER A 151 14.93 -5.41 7.17
N ALA A 152 14.65 -5.37 8.47
CA ALA A 152 15.71 -5.26 9.45
C ALA A 152 16.62 -6.51 9.40
N PRO A 153 17.95 -6.36 9.53
CA PRO A 153 18.87 -7.48 9.65
C PRO A 153 18.41 -8.47 10.70
N SER A 154 18.63 -9.76 10.45
CA SER A 154 18.13 -10.84 11.31
C SER A 154 18.49 -10.70 12.80
N GLU A 155 19.70 -10.17 13.08
CA GLU A 155 20.25 -9.91 14.41
C GLU A 155 19.61 -8.72 15.12
N LEU A 156 18.83 -7.91 14.40
CA LEU A 156 18.06 -6.76 14.91
C LEU A 156 16.56 -7.04 14.94
N ARG A 157 16.12 -8.31 14.82
CA ARG A 157 14.71 -8.70 14.91
C ARG A 157 14.43 -9.36 16.28
N PRO A 158 13.41 -8.91 17.04
CA PRO A 158 12.52 -7.78 16.76
C PRO A 158 13.25 -6.43 16.83
N VAL A 159 12.76 -5.45 16.08
CA VAL A 159 13.36 -4.10 16.00
C VAL A 159 13.26 -3.37 17.33
N ASP A 160 14.31 -2.64 17.70
CA ASP A 160 14.33 -1.78 18.89
C ASP A 160 13.77 -0.39 18.56
N TYR A 161 12.49 -0.20 18.87
CA TYR A 161 11.77 1.06 18.65
C TYR A 161 12.09 2.17 19.67
N SER A 162 13.14 2.02 20.49
CA SER A 162 13.75 3.15 21.23
C SER A 162 14.84 3.87 20.45
N ARG A 163 15.13 3.40 19.22
CA ARG A 163 16.25 3.84 18.38
C ARG A 163 15.79 4.21 16.96
N ILE A 164 16.61 5.02 16.29
CA ILE A 164 16.47 5.30 14.86
C ILE A 164 17.58 4.60 14.09
N TYR A 165 17.29 4.25 12.84
CA TYR A 165 18.24 3.56 11.97
C TYR A 165 18.55 4.39 10.74
N SER A 166 19.79 4.27 10.25
CA SER A 166 20.21 4.80 8.96
C SER A 166 20.75 3.68 8.07
N ILE A 167 20.70 3.89 6.76
CA ILE A 167 21.22 2.91 5.80
C ILE A 167 22.71 3.14 5.62
N LYS A 168 23.51 2.13 5.97
CA LYS A 168 24.97 2.16 5.84
C LYS A 168 25.35 2.44 4.38
N GLY A 169 26.23 3.42 4.19
CA GLY A 169 26.67 3.87 2.86
C GLY A 169 25.78 4.96 2.22
N LEU A 170 24.62 5.30 2.80
CA LEU A 170 23.74 6.37 2.33
C LEU A 170 23.71 7.60 3.26
N GLY A 171 24.75 7.74 4.11
CA GLY A 171 24.92 8.90 5.00
C GLY A 171 23.84 9.01 6.07
N ASP A 172 23.15 10.14 6.09
CA ASP A 172 22.06 10.49 7.02
C ASP A 172 20.68 9.99 6.55
N PHE A 173 20.61 9.14 5.51
CA PHE A 173 19.34 8.62 5.03
C PHE A 173 18.76 7.59 6.01
N LEU A 174 17.64 7.95 6.63
CA LEU A 174 17.01 7.15 7.68
C LEU A 174 16.09 6.07 7.09
N ILE A 175 15.93 4.98 7.83
CA ILE A 175 14.97 3.93 7.52
C ILE A 175 14.09 3.67 8.75
N TYR A 176 12.77 3.59 8.51
CA TYR A 176 11.78 3.29 9.55
C TYR A 176 11.07 1.99 9.21
N PHE A 177 10.91 1.13 10.22
CA PHE A 177 10.33 -0.20 10.06
C PHE A 177 8.91 -0.22 10.60
N ARG A 178 7.94 -0.69 9.80
CA ARG A 178 6.58 -0.93 10.26
C ARG A 178 6.57 -2.03 11.31
N GLU A 179 6.04 -1.77 12.51
CA GLU A 179 5.76 -2.82 13.50
C GLU A 179 4.63 -3.72 12.98
N ARG A 180 5.00 -4.92 12.53
CA ARG A 180 4.07 -5.81 11.84
C ARG A 180 2.96 -6.24 12.75
N ARG A 181 3.29 -6.75 13.93
CA ARG A 181 2.32 -7.30 14.89
C ARG A 181 1.18 -6.33 15.15
N MET A 182 1.49 -5.09 15.52
CA MET A 182 0.45 -4.12 15.85
C MET A 182 -0.31 -3.63 14.60
N SER A 183 0.36 -3.50 13.46
CA SER A 183 -0.32 -3.20 12.19
C SER A 183 -1.34 -4.30 11.83
N TRP A 184 -0.98 -5.57 11.99
CA TRP A 184 -1.89 -6.72 11.80
C TRP A 184 -3.06 -6.71 12.77
N VAL A 185 -2.80 -6.42 14.04
CA VAL A 185 -3.84 -6.33 15.08
C VAL A 185 -4.87 -5.22 14.76
N MET A 186 -4.41 -4.09 14.21
CA MET A 186 -5.30 -3.03 13.72
C MET A 186 -6.09 -3.48 12.50
N LEU A 187 -5.41 -4.02 11.48
CA LEU A 187 -6.03 -4.48 10.23
C LEU A 187 -7.05 -5.59 10.45
N SER A 188 -6.81 -6.49 11.41
CA SER A 188 -7.70 -7.60 11.71
C SER A 188 -8.99 -7.16 12.39
N GLY A 189 -9.06 -5.92 12.89
CA GLY A 189 -10.21 -5.39 13.62
C GLY A 189 -10.57 -6.23 14.86
N GLN A 190 -9.62 -7.01 15.38
CA GLN A 190 -9.82 -7.97 16.48
C GLN A 190 -9.85 -7.31 17.85
N VAL A 191 -9.25 -6.12 18.01
CA VAL A 191 -9.20 -5.43 19.31
C VAL A 191 -10.46 -4.60 19.58
N GLY A 192 -11.39 -4.59 18.63
CA GLY A 192 -12.70 -3.98 18.82
C GLY A 192 -12.65 -2.45 18.83
N THR A 193 -12.10 -1.85 19.90
CA THR A 193 -11.96 -0.39 20.06
C THR A 193 -10.52 0.08 20.02
N GLY A 194 -10.32 1.36 19.68
CA GLY A 194 -9.02 2.02 19.75
C GLY A 194 -8.47 2.06 21.17
N LYS A 195 -9.34 2.26 22.17
CA LYS A 195 -8.94 2.33 23.59
C LYS A 195 -8.43 0.99 24.11
N LEU A 196 -9.07 -0.13 23.72
CA LEU A 196 -8.57 -1.46 24.06
C LEU A 196 -7.22 -1.74 23.40
N LEU A 197 -7.00 -1.25 22.18
CA LEU A 197 -5.72 -1.38 21.49
C LEU A 197 -4.63 -0.62 22.22
N VAL A 198 -4.89 0.63 22.62
CA VAL A 198 -3.94 1.40 23.42
C VAL A 198 -3.65 0.69 24.74
N ARG A 199 -4.68 0.20 25.46
CA ARG A 199 -4.50 -0.57 26.71
C ARG A 199 -3.70 -1.86 26.52
N SER A 200 -3.83 -2.53 25.36
CA SER A 200 -3.11 -3.77 25.05
C SER A 200 -1.59 -3.59 24.97
N LEU A 201 -1.11 -2.35 24.81
CA LEU A 201 0.31 -2.01 24.85
C LEU A 201 0.90 -2.13 26.26
N GLY A 202 0.07 -2.09 27.31
CA GLY A 202 0.47 -2.30 28.69
C GLY A 202 1.64 -1.39 29.11
N ASP A 203 2.65 -1.99 29.74
CA ASP A 203 3.84 -1.28 30.24
C ASP A 203 4.64 -0.57 29.14
N ARG A 204 4.49 -0.97 27.86
CA ARG A 204 5.15 -0.28 26.74
C ARG A 204 4.72 1.19 26.66
N LEU A 205 3.50 1.54 27.07
CA LEU A 205 3.03 2.94 27.06
C LEU A 205 3.94 3.87 27.87
N ALA A 206 4.50 3.37 28.97
CA ALA A 206 5.41 4.12 29.85
C ALA A 206 6.87 4.14 29.34
N LYS A 207 7.22 3.30 28.35
CA LYS A 207 8.56 3.28 27.78
C LYS A 207 8.79 4.44 26.82
N HIS A 208 10.06 4.85 26.73
CA HIS A 208 10.54 5.81 25.73
C HIS A 208 10.86 5.08 24.43
N GLU A 209 9.81 4.67 23.73
CA GLU A 209 9.85 4.02 22.43
C GLU A 209 8.72 4.58 21.54
N TYR A 210 8.81 4.34 20.25
CA TYR A 210 7.72 4.61 19.31
C TYR A 210 7.03 3.31 18.85
N LEU A 211 5.81 3.47 18.35
CA LEU A 211 5.05 2.46 17.65
C LEU A 211 4.84 2.97 16.22
N LEU A 212 5.36 2.27 15.21
CA LEU A 212 5.14 2.60 13.80
C LEU A 212 4.13 1.64 13.18
N THR A 213 2.89 2.10 12.97
CA THR A 213 1.86 1.29 12.27
C THR A 213 1.73 1.77 10.83
N ALA A 214 1.62 0.85 9.88
CA ALA A 214 1.51 1.22 8.45
C ALA A 214 0.61 0.27 7.67
N MET A 215 -0.41 0.81 7.01
CA MET A 215 -1.55 0.05 6.49
C MET A 215 -2.15 0.71 5.24
N ASP A 216 -2.85 -0.08 4.43
CA ASP A 216 -3.75 0.42 3.39
C ASP A 216 -4.94 1.15 4.02
N GLY A 217 -5.18 2.38 3.56
CA GLY A 217 -6.24 3.23 4.06
C GLY A 217 -7.63 2.71 3.75
N GLU A 218 -7.78 2.03 2.62
CA GLU A 218 -9.01 1.40 2.14
C GLU A 218 -9.50 0.30 3.09
N THR A 219 -8.63 -0.20 3.98
CA THR A 219 -9.04 -1.10 5.07
C THR A 219 -10.06 -0.41 6.00
N PHE A 220 -9.87 0.87 6.28
CA PHE A 220 -10.68 1.64 7.22
C PHE A 220 -11.94 2.15 6.53
N GLY A 221 -12.99 1.34 6.56
CA GLY A 221 -14.31 1.68 6.04
C GLY A 221 -14.71 0.90 4.79
N HIS A 222 -13.89 0.92 3.72
CA HIS A 222 -14.23 0.21 2.47
C HIS A 222 -14.16 -1.32 2.62
N HIS A 223 -12.98 -1.87 2.95
CA HIS A 223 -12.84 -3.32 3.15
C HIS A 223 -13.42 -3.79 4.49
N ARG A 224 -13.35 -2.95 5.54
CA ARG A 224 -13.89 -3.27 6.86
C ARG A 224 -14.76 -2.12 7.36
N PRO A 225 -16.09 -2.19 7.14
CA PRO A 225 -17.03 -1.20 7.63
C PRO A 225 -16.88 -0.94 9.14
N GLY A 226 -16.79 0.33 9.54
CA GLY A 226 -16.70 0.76 10.93
C GLY A 226 -15.31 0.75 11.55
N LEU A 227 -14.29 0.21 10.86
CA LEU A 227 -12.93 0.12 11.40
C LEU A 227 -12.25 1.50 11.52
N GLU A 228 -12.65 2.48 10.72
CA GLU A 228 -12.19 3.87 10.84
C GLU A 228 -12.48 4.48 12.22
N ARG A 229 -13.50 3.98 12.94
CA ARG A 229 -13.78 4.41 14.32
C ARG A 229 -12.69 4.01 15.29
N LEU A 230 -12.10 2.83 15.11
CA LEU A 230 -10.94 2.39 15.90
C LEU A 230 -9.80 3.40 15.77
N LEU A 231 -9.55 3.91 14.56
CA LEU A 231 -8.52 4.92 14.31
C LEU A 231 -8.80 6.21 15.11
N PHE A 232 -10.04 6.71 15.06
CA PHE A 232 -10.41 7.95 15.76
C PHE A 232 -10.33 7.78 17.29
N GLU A 233 -10.74 6.65 17.82
CA GLU A 233 -10.67 6.36 19.26
C GLU A 233 -9.22 6.32 19.78
N ILE A 234 -8.24 5.90 18.95
CA ILE A 234 -6.82 5.97 19.34
C ILE A 234 -6.36 7.42 19.42
N TYR A 235 -6.75 8.28 18.46
CA TYR A 235 -6.40 9.71 18.49
C TYR A 235 -7.05 10.47 19.67
N GLU A 236 -8.20 10.02 20.15
CA GLU A 236 -8.86 10.54 21.35
C GLU A 236 -8.17 10.12 22.65
N ASP A 237 -7.45 9.00 22.64
CA ASP A 237 -6.76 8.47 23.81
C ASP A 237 -5.52 9.32 24.16
N LYS A 238 -5.46 9.78 25.42
CA LYS A 238 -4.35 10.62 25.90
C LYS A 238 -3.13 9.79 26.33
N GLY A 239 -3.26 8.47 26.45
CA GLY A 239 -2.22 7.54 26.86
C GLY A 239 -1.14 7.30 25.80
N ILE A 240 -1.37 7.71 24.55
CA ILE A 240 -0.40 7.61 23.47
C ILE A 240 -0.27 8.96 22.74
N ALA A 241 0.96 9.33 22.39
CA ALA A 241 1.26 10.62 21.76
C ALA A 241 1.41 10.43 20.23
N PRO A 242 0.44 10.85 19.40
CA PRO A 242 0.58 10.77 17.96
C PRO A 242 1.68 11.73 17.46
N VAL A 243 2.52 11.26 16.53
CA VAL A 243 3.60 12.03 15.91
C VAL A 243 3.65 11.74 14.41
N LEU A 244 4.19 12.67 13.63
CA LEU A 244 4.59 12.39 12.25
C LEU A 244 5.86 11.55 12.25
N ILE A 245 6.08 10.73 11.21
CA ILE A 245 7.32 9.96 11.09
C ILE A 245 8.54 10.90 11.05
N SER A 246 8.44 12.02 10.34
CA SER A 246 9.51 13.04 10.29
C SER A 246 9.83 13.70 11.64
N GLU A 247 8.97 13.55 12.64
CA GLU A 247 9.18 14.10 13.99
C GLU A 247 9.93 13.14 14.91
N LEU A 248 10.06 11.85 14.55
CA LEU A 248 10.78 10.86 15.37
C LEU A 248 12.22 11.28 15.73
N PRO A 249 13.03 11.88 14.82
CA PRO A 249 14.38 12.36 15.16
C PRO A 249 14.42 13.46 16.25
N LYS A 250 13.29 14.11 16.54
CA LYS A 250 13.19 15.09 17.65
C LYS A 250 13.09 14.40 19.01
N HIS A 251 12.65 13.14 19.04
CA HIS A 251 12.40 12.37 20.26
C HIS A 251 13.43 11.26 20.50
N PHE A 252 14.08 10.78 19.43
CA PHE A 252 15.06 9.71 19.45
C PHE A 252 16.30 10.16 18.68
N THR A 253 17.41 10.35 19.38
CA THR A 253 18.63 10.95 18.80
C THR A 253 19.72 9.93 18.48
N GLU A 254 19.61 8.71 19.02
CA GLU A 254 20.56 7.64 18.73
C GLU A 254 20.25 7.02 17.36
N ILE A 255 21.19 7.15 16.42
CA ILE A 255 21.07 6.63 15.06
C ILE A 255 22.07 5.48 14.87
N PHE A 256 21.57 4.32 14.48
CA PHE A 256 22.35 3.12 14.23
C PHE A 256 22.39 2.81 12.73
N ALA A 257 23.60 2.75 12.17
CA ALA A 257 23.78 2.39 10.77
C ALA A 257 23.63 0.87 10.58
N ILE A 258 22.79 0.46 9.63
CA ILE A 258 22.45 -0.94 9.35
C ILE A 258 22.51 -1.26 7.86
N ASN A 259 22.50 -2.55 7.50
CA ASN A 259 22.37 -3.03 6.12
C ASN A 259 21.01 -3.74 5.95
N PRO A 260 19.92 -3.03 5.61
CA PRO A 260 18.61 -3.65 5.53
C PRO A 260 18.51 -4.65 4.37
N GLU A 261 17.68 -5.68 4.55
CA GLU A 261 17.42 -6.74 3.59
C GLU A 261 16.25 -6.36 2.65
N PRO A 262 16.24 -6.82 1.39
CA PRO A 262 15.11 -6.61 0.50
C PRO A 262 13.81 -7.22 1.06
N SER A 263 12.71 -6.49 0.96
CA SER A 263 11.43 -6.91 1.54
C SER A 263 10.22 -6.28 0.85
N THR A 264 9.05 -6.76 1.23
CA THR A 264 7.74 -6.15 0.98
C THR A 264 6.92 -6.24 2.26
N TRP A 265 5.85 -5.45 2.37
CA TRP A 265 4.96 -5.56 3.53
C TRP A 265 4.06 -6.81 3.52
N ALA A 266 4.05 -7.56 2.42
CA ALA A 266 3.38 -8.85 2.28
C ALA A 266 4.31 -10.04 2.56
N LEU A 267 5.58 -9.78 2.86
CA LEU A 267 6.63 -10.78 3.05
C LEU A 267 6.33 -11.74 4.21
N MET A 268 6.46 -13.04 4.00
CA MET A 268 6.37 -14.03 5.08
C MET A 268 7.77 -14.50 5.49
N GLU A 269 7.94 -15.01 6.71
CA GLU A 269 9.25 -15.51 7.17
C GLU A 269 9.75 -16.68 6.29
N LYS A 270 8.85 -17.54 5.79
CA LYS A 270 9.18 -18.58 4.81
C LYS A 270 9.80 -18.01 3.53
N ASP A 271 9.34 -16.84 3.09
CA ASP A 271 9.83 -16.20 1.87
C ASP A 271 11.25 -15.64 2.10
N LEU A 272 11.57 -15.21 3.34
CA LEU A 272 12.95 -14.88 3.73
C LEU A 272 13.86 -16.11 3.73
N GLU A 273 13.42 -17.23 4.31
CA GLU A 273 14.18 -18.49 4.33
C GLU A 273 14.48 -18.98 2.90
N MET A 274 13.51 -18.84 2.00
CA MET A 274 13.64 -19.16 0.58
C MET A 274 14.40 -18.09 -0.22
N LYS A 275 14.75 -16.94 0.38
CA LYS A 275 15.37 -15.77 -0.28
C LYS A 275 14.55 -15.24 -1.47
N LYS A 276 13.23 -15.26 -1.35
CA LYS A 276 12.27 -14.78 -2.36
C LYS A 276 11.38 -13.65 -1.81
N PRO A 277 11.95 -12.48 -1.47
CA PRO A 277 11.21 -11.42 -0.78
C PRO A 277 10.07 -10.78 -1.58
N PHE A 278 10.04 -11.04 -2.89
CA PHE A 278 9.06 -10.51 -3.83
C PHE A 278 8.20 -11.62 -4.48
N SER A 279 8.10 -12.81 -3.86
CA SER A 279 7.45 -14.00 -4.45
C SER A 279 5.99 -13.76 -4.87
N ARG A 280 5.29 -12.79 -4.27
CA ARG A 280 3.92 -12.40 -4.66
C ARG A 280 3.83 -11.53 -5.91
N TRP A 281 4.94 -11.08 -6.48
CA TRP A 281 4.96 -10.32 -7.74
C TRP A 281 5.96 -10.88 -8.76
N LYS A 282 6.97 -11.62 -8.32
CA LYS A 282 7.93 -12.29 -9.18
C LYS A 282 8.37 -13.59 -8.53
N ASP A 283 7.91 -14.70 -9.07
CA ASP A 283 8.33 -16.04 -8.66
C ASP A 283 8.70 -16.86 -9.90
N GLU A 284 9.91 -17.40 -9.89
CA GLU A 284 10.43 -18.29 -10.92
C GLU A 284 9.66 -19.61 -11.02
N ASN A 285 8.81 -19.94 -10.06
CA ASN A 285 7.93 -21.10 -10.15
C ASN A 285 6.53 -20.76 -10.67
N ASN A 286 6.20 -19.47 -10.82
CA ASN A 286 4.92 -19.01 -11.35
C ASN A 286 5.04 -18.77 -12.86
N ALA A 287 4.37 -19.61 -13.66
CA ALA A 287 4.41 -19.54 -15.11
C ALA A 287 3.81 -18.24 -15.66
N VAL A 288 2.76 -17.71 -15.01
CA VAL A 288 2.13 -16.44 -15.40
C VAL A 288 3.08 -15.27 -15.14
N HIS A 289 3.73 -15.23 -13.97
CA HIS A 289 4.74 -14.21 -13.64
C HIS A 289 5.88 -14.20 -14.66
N LYS A 290 6.40 -15.37 -15.07
CA LYS A 290 7.47 -15.44 -16.08
C LYS A 290 7.09 -14.71 -17.36
N LEU A 291 5.91 -15.02 -17.89
CA LEU A 291 5.42 -14.41 -19.13
C LEU A 291 5.13 -12.92 -18.96
N GLN A 292 4.57 -12.49 -17.82
CA GLN A 292 4.35 -11.08 -17.52
C GLN A 292 5.66 -10.29 -17.45
N TRP A 293 6.69 -10.82 -16.80
CA TRP A 293 8.01 -10.18 -16.73
C TRP A 293 8.73 -10.19 -18.07
N GLU A 294 8.60 -11.24 -18.89
CA GLU A 294 9.12 -11.25 -20.26
C GLU A 294 8.49 -10.16 -21.12
N LEU A 295 7.17 -9.96 -21.01
CA LEU A 295 6.47 -8.87 -21.70
C LEU A 295 6.90 -7.49 -21.18
N THR A 296 7.12 -7.36 -19.87
CA THR A 296 7.60 -6.14 -19.24
C THR A 296 9.00 -5.77 -19.72
N ASP A 297 9.92 -6.73 -19.70
CA ASP A 297 11.30 -6.54 -20.16
C ASP A 297 11.36 -6.22 -21.66
N LEU A 298 10.47 -6.83 -22.46
CA LEU A 298 10.29 -6.50 -23.87
C LEU A 298 9.86 -5.04 -24.05
N ALA A 299 8.86 -4.58 -23.29
CA ALA A 299 8.35 -3.21 -23.37
C ALA A 299 9.39 -2.18 -22.92
N LEU A 300 10.08 -2.43 -21.80
CA LEU A 300 11.18 -1.60 -21.31
C LEU A 300 12.35 -1.53 -22.30
N SER A 301 12.65 -2.64 -22.98
CA SER A 301 13.68 -2.68 -24.03
C SER A 301 13.24 -1.96 -25.31
N ALA A 302 11.96 -2.06 -25.66
CA ALA A 302 11.39 -1.43 -26.84
C ALA A 302 11.37 0.08 -26.70
N ILE A 303 10.94 0.64 -25.56
CA ILE A 303 10.86 2.10 -25.40
C ILE A 303 12.22 2.78 -25.52
N LYS A 304 13.31 2.11 -25.12
CA LYS A 304 14.69 2.60 -25.26
C LYS A 304 15.17 2.66 -26.72
N LYS A 305 14.53 1.93 -27.62
CA LYS A 305 14.84 1.88 -29.06
C LYS A 305 13.82 2.65 -29.91
N ALA A 306 12.72 3.07 -29.32
CA ALA A 306 11.67 3.77 -30.03
C ALA A 306 12.15 5.16 -30.45
N ASP A 307 11.64 5.65 -31.58
CA ASP A 307 12.00 6.96 -32.13
C ASP A 307 11.45 8.07 -31.23
N SER A 308 12.32 8.68 -30.40
CA SER A 308 11.96 9.71 -29.43
C SER A 308 11.55 11.04 -30.07
N GLU A 309 11.95 11.29 -31.32
CA GLU A 309 11.61 12.51 -32.05
C GLU A 309 10.23 12.42 -32.72
N ASN A 310 9.67 11.22 -32.80
CA ASN A 310 8.34 11.02 -33.33
C ASN A 310 7.27 11.57 -32.37
N PRO A 311 6.29 12.38 -32.83
CA PRO A 311 5.24 12.92 -31.97
C PRO A 311 4.43 11.88 -31.19
N ALA A 312 4.31 10.64 -31.71
CA ALA A 312 3.61 9.54 -31.04
C ALA A 312 4.38 8.94 -29.84
N PHE A 313 5.69 9.24 -29.72
CA PHE A 313 6.52 8.70 -28.64
C PHE A 313 5.99 9.09 -27.26
N ALA A 314 5.53 10.33 -27.09
CA ALA A 314 5.01 10.81 -25.81
C ALA A 314 3.81 9.97 -25.33
N GLU A 315 2.88 9.64 -26.24
CA GLU A 315 1.73 8.78 -25.92
C GLU A 315 2.17 7.36 -25.57
N ALA A 316 3.09 6.77 -26.35
CA ALA A 316 3.61 5.44 -26.09
C ALA A 316 4.35 5.36 -24.73
N ARG A 317 5.15 6.39 -24.42
CA ARG A 317 5.87 6.54 -23.16
C ARG A 317 4.91 6.63 -21.97
N MET A 318 3.86 7.43 -22.09
CA MET A 318 2.81 7.52 -21.07
C MET A 318 2.04 6.21 -20.89
N ALA A 319 1.75 5.50 -21.99
CA ALA A 319 1.11 4.19 -21.95
C ALA A 319 1.97 3.16 -21.19
N LEU A 320 3.27 3.13 -21.46
CA LEU A 320 4.19 2.26 -20.72
C LEU A 320 4.28 2.66 -19.25
N ASP A 321 4.39 3.96 -18.94
CA ASP A 321 4.47 4.44 -17.54
C ASP A 321 3.30 3.92 -16.71
N ARG A 322 2.08 3.93 -17.28
CA ARG A 322 0.86 3.40 -16.67
C ARG A 322 0.88 1.87 -16.52
N ALA A 323 1.33 1.18 -17.56
CA ALA A 323 1.29 -0.28 -17.64
C ALA A 323 2.25 -1.00 -16.67
N LEU A 324 3.21 -0.29 -16.06
CA LEU A 324 4.19 -0.87 -15.13
C LEU A 324 3.65 -1.11 -13.70
N HIS A 325 2.37 -0.80 -13.44
CA HIS A 325 1.76 -0.91 -12.10
C HIS A 325 1.86 -2.34 -11.50
N SER A 326 2.05 -2.43 -10.18
CA SER A 326 2.33 -3.70 -9.47
C SER A 326 1.14 -4.66 -9.40
N ASP A 327 -0.09 -4.15 -9.49
CA ASP A 327 -1.30 -4.92 -9.20
C ASP A 327 -1.44 -6.17 -10.07
N GLN A 328 -1.07 -6.07 -11.35
CA GLN A 328 -1.22 -7.18 -12.31
C GLN A 328 -0.40 -8.42 -11.91
N TYR A 329 0.74 -8.22 -11.26
CA TYR A 329 1.58 -9.32 -10.79
C TYR A 329 1.05 -9.86 -9.46
N TRP A 330 0.58 -8.97 -8.57
CA TRP A 330 -0.03 -9.39 -7.31
C TRP A 330 -1.22 -10.34 -7.53
N TRP A 331 -2.13 -9.96 -8.42
CA TRP A 331 -3.30 -10.78 -8.79
C TRP A 331 -2.91 -12.07 -9.54
N ALA A 332 -1.73 -12.13 -10.16
CA ALA A 332 -1.19 -13.34 -10.79
C ALA A 332 -0.53 -14.31 -9.79
N SER A 333 -0.36 -13.90 -8.52
CA SER A 333 0.29 -14.74 -7.52
C SER A 333 -0.56 -15.93 -7.05
N ALA A 334 -1.90 -15.79 -7.09
CA ALA A 334 -2.85 -16.71 -6.46
C ALA A 334 -2.60 -16.93 -4.96
N ARG A 335 -2.00 -15.94 -4.26
CA ARG A 335 -1.57 -16.06 -2.85
C ARG A 335 -2.08 -14.90 -1.98
N PRO A 336 -3.33 -14.96 -1.49
CA PRO A 336 -4.38 -15.91 -1.87
C PRO A 336 -5.23 -15.41 -3.06
N TRP A 337 -5.10 -14.14 -3.41
CA TRP A 337 -6.01 -13.48 -4.34
C TRP A 337 -5.64 -13.76 -5.80
N TRP A 338 -6.69 -13.90 -6.63
CA TRP A 338 -6.57 -14.14 -8.06
C TRP A 338 -7.68 -13.42 -8.84
N SER A 339 -7.32 -12.76 -9.94
CA SER A 339 -8.28 -12.15 -10.87
C SER A 339 -7.73 -12.17 -12.28
N ILE A 340 -8.38 -12.94 -13.15
CA ILE A 340 -8.03 -13.00 -14.57
C ILE A 340 -8.22 -11.64 -15.23
N GLU A 341 -9.23 -10.87 -14.80
CA GLU A 341 -9.50 -9.54 -15.33
C GLU A 341 -8.36 -8.56 -15.04
N MET A 342 -7.75 -8.64 -13.86
CA MET A 342 -6.60 -7.79 -13.52
C MET A 342 -5.33 -8.22 -14.26
N ILE A 343 -5.13 -9.53 -14.42
CA ILE A 343 -4.01 -10.09 -15.20
C ILE A 343 -4.14 -9.68 -16.67
N GLU A 344 -5.33 -9.84 -17.25
CA GLU A 344 -5.62 -9.48 -18.64
C GLU A 344 -5.38 -8.01 -18.90
N ARG A 345 -5.96 -7.13 -18.08
CA ARG A 345 -5.81 -5.68 -18.26
C ARG A 345 -4.35 -5.23 -18.20
N GLY A 346 -3.60 -5.69 -17.21
CA GLY A 346 -2.18 -5.33 -17.09
C GLY A 346 -1.34 -5.81 -18.28
N ALA A 347 -1.54 -7.06 -18.68
CA ALA A 347 -0.85 -7.63 -19.84
C ALA A 347 -1.25 -6.92 -21.15
N LYS A 348 -2.52 -6.53 -21.28
CA LYS A 348 -3.03 -5.79 -22.42
C LYS A 348 -2.46 -4.37 -22.49
N GLU A 349 -2.42 -3.63 -21.38
CA GLU A 349 -1.82 -2.30 -21.32
C GLU A 349 -0.32 -2.34 -21.69
N LEU A 350 0.43 -3.34 -21.21
CA LEU A 350 1.83 -3.55 -21.59
C LEU A 350 1.98 -3.81 -23.08
N ALA A 351 1.23 -4.76 -23.64
CA ALA A 351 1.30 -5.08 -25.06
C ALA A 351 0.91 -3.87 -25.94
N ASP A 352 -0.15 -3.16 -25.57
CA ASP A 352 -0.59 -1.96 -26.30
C ASP A 352 0.42 -0.82 -26.21
N SER A 353 1.16 -0.70 -25.11
CA SER A 353 2.25 0.28 -25.03
C SER A 353 3.31 0.01 -26.10
N VAL A 354 3.67 -1.26 -26.35
CA VAL A 354 4.64 -1.66 -27.39
C VAL A 354 4.08 -1.41 -28.79
N GLU A 355 2.79 -1.67 -29.01
CA GLU A 355 2.13 -1.39 -30.30
C GLU A 355 2.21 0.08 -30.69
N LYS A 356 2.06 0.97 -29.70
CA LYS A 356 2.11 2.43 -29.89
C LYS A 356 3.51 2.96 -30.13
N MET A 357 4.57 2.22 -29.82
CA MET A 357 5.94 2.72 -29.92
C MET A 357 6.34 2.95 -31.40
N PRO A 358 6.73 4.19 -31.76
CA PRO A 358 7.16 4.52 -33.11
C PRO A 358 8.57 3.96 -33.40
N GLY A 359 8.81 3.56 -34.64
CA GLY A 359 10.13 3.07 -35.09
C GLY A 359 10.50 1.65 -34.63
N ILE A 360 9.64 0.98 -33.88
CA ILE A 360 9.86 -0.41 -33.43
C ILE A 360 9.50 -1.40 -34.51
N ALA A 361 10.35 -2.41 -34.69
CA ALA A 361 10.16 -3.48 -35.67
C ALA A 361 8.87 -4.27 -35.41
N GLU A 362 8.16 -4.64 -36.49
CA GLU A 362 6.90 -5.38 -36.39
C GLU A 362 7.07 -6.71 -35.63
N LYS A 363 8.22 -7.38 -35.77
CA LYS A 363 8.54 -8.60 -35.01
C LYS A 363 8.47 -8.41 -33.49
N THR A 364 8.86 -7.25 -32.98
CA THR A 364 8.78 -6.93 -31.55
C THR A 364 7.31 -6.74 -31.12
N LYS A 365 6.50 -6.11 -31.97
CA LYS A 365 5.05 -5.96 -31.76
C LYS A 365 4.34 -7.31 -31.77
N GLU A 366 4.65 -8.16 -32.75
CA GLU A 366 4.17 -9.55 -32.80
C GLU A 366 4.53 -10.33 -31.54
N SER A 367 5.78 -10.20 -31.05
CA SER A 367 6.21 -10.87 -29.82
C SER A 367 5.40 -10.39 -28.60
N ALA A 368 5.09 -9.09 -28.52
CA ALA A 368 4.25 -8.55 -27.45
C ALA A 368 2.81 -9.10 -27.52
N ARG A 369 2.22 -9.19 -28.72
CA ARG A 369 0.88 -9.79 -28.93
C ARG A 369 0.85 -11.26 -28.52
N ASP A 370 1.90 -12.01 -28.84
CA ASP A 370 1.97 -13.44 -28.53
C ASP A 370 2.19 -13.70 -27.05
N LEU A 371 3.06 -12.92 -26.39
CA LEU A 371 3.21 -12.96 -24.93
C LEU A 371 1.90 -12.65 -24.22
N TYR A 372 1.17 -11.60 -24.64
CA TYR A 372 -0.16 -11.29 -24.10
C TYR A 372 -1.13 -12.48 -24.20
N LYS A 373 -1.24 -13.12 -25.37
CA LYS A 373 -2.09 -14.31 -25.54
C LYS A 373 -1.64 -15.46 -24.64
N ASN A 374 -0.33 -15.71 -24.55
CA ASN A 374 0.22 -16.79 -23.74
C ASN A 374 -0.01 -16.59 -22.24
N ILE A 375 0.08 -15.34 -21.75
CA ILE A 375 -0.29 -14.98 -20.38
C ILE A 375 -1.74 -15.39 -20.11
N LEU A 376 -2.67 -15.02 -21.00
CA LEU A 376 -4.08 -15.35 -20.85
C LEU A 376 -4.35 -16.84 -20.92
N PHE A 377 -3.79 -17.55 -21.89
CA PHE A 377 -3.97 -18.99 -22.00
C PHE A 377 -3.46 -19.71 -20.76
N THR A 378 -2.27 -19.33 -20.27
CA THR A 378 -1.70 -19.91 -19.05
C THR A 378 -2.57 -19.61 -17.83
N ALA A 379 -3.06 -18.38 -17.68
CA ALA A 379 -3.94 -17.99 -16.58
C ALA A 379 -5.28 -18.75 -16.61
N PHE A 380 -5.89 -18.92 -17.79
CA PHE A 380 -7.10 -19.73 -17.93
C PHE A 380 -6.84 -21.21 -17.66
N ASP A 381 -5.71 -21.76 -18.08
CA ASP A 381 -5.35 -23.14 -17.80
C ASP A 381 -5.12 -23.37 -16.30
N TRP A 382 -4.49 -22.42 -15.60
CA TRP A 382 -4.36 -22.44 -14.14
C TRP A 382 -5.73 -22.44 -13.44
N GLN A 383 -6.64 -21.57 -13.87
CA GLN A 383 -8.00 -21.50 -13.32
C GLN A 383 -8.78 -22.80 -13.55
N ARG A 384 -8.72 -23.36 -14.76
CA ARG A 384 -9.44 -24.59 -15.12
C ARG A 384 -8.83 -25.84 -14.49
N GLY A 385 -7.51 -25.84 -14.31
CA GLY A 385 -6.74 -26.95 -13.77
C GLY A 385 -6.71 -27.04 -12.24
N GLY A 386 -7.32 -26.09 -11.52
CA GLY A 386 -7.38 -26.09 -10.05
C GLY A 386 -6.09 -25.60 -9.35
N VAL A 387 -5.10 -25.10 -10.11
CA VAL A 387 -3.82 -24.60 -9.56
C VAL A 387 -4.07 -23.38 -8.66
N VAL A 388 -4.99 -22.51 -9.07
CA VAL A 388 -5.37 -21.32 -8.29
C VAL A 388 -5.96 -21.72 -6.94
N ASP A 389 -6.88 -22.68 -6.93
CA ASP A 389 -7.54 -23.16 -5.70
C ASP A 389 -6.54 -23.79 -4.73
N GLU A 390 -5.58 -24.56 -5.26
CA GLU A 390 -4.52 -25.19 -4.45
C GLU A 390 -3.61 -24.15 -3.80
N LEU A 391 -3.12 -23.18 -4.58
CA LEU A 391 -2.24 -22.12 -4.10
C LEU A 391 -2.95 -21.21 -3.09
N SER A 392 -4.18 -20.80 -3.39
CA SER A 392 -4.99 -19.95 -2.51
C SER A 392 -5.28 -20.64 -1.18
N ARG A 393 -5.70 -21.92 -1.21
CA ARG A 393 -5.99 -22.68 0.01
C ARG A 393 -4.74 -22.83 0.88
N LYS A 394 -3.60 -23.15 0.28
CA LYS A 394 -2.33 -23.29 1.01
C LYS A 394 -1.95 -21.98 1.70
N GLU A 395 -2.05 -20.86 1.01
CA GLU A 395 -1.74 -19.55 1.61
C GLU A 395 -2.74 -19.18 2.72
N ASP A 396 -4.04 -19.43 2.53
CA ASP A 396 -5.07 -19.18 3.53
C ASP A 396 -4.89 -20.01 4.80
N GLU A 397 -4.57 -21.30 4.67
CA GLU A 397 -4.30 -22.19 5.80
C GLU A 397 -3.11 -21.67 6.63
N GLU A 398 -2.05 -21.22 5.96
CA GLU A 398 -0.88 -20.66 6.62
C GLU A 398 -1.16 -19.31 7.31
N ILE A 399 -1.97 -18.44 6.69
CA ILE A 399 -2.41 -17.18 7.31
C ILE A 399 -3.26 -17.47 8.55
N ARG A 400 -4.20 -18.42 8.47
CA ARG A 400 -5.10 -18.78 9.59
C ARG A 400 -4.36 -19.34 10.79
N GLN A 401 -3.38 -20.22 10.58
CA GLN A 401 -2.55 -20.77 11.66
C GLN A 401 -1.86 -19.66 12.48
N ARG A 402 -1.50 -18.54 11.83
CA ARG A 402 -0.90 -17.37 12.50
C ARG A 402 -1.93 -16.45 13.14
N THR A 403 -3.13 -16.32 12.60
CA THR A 403 -4.17 -15.45 13.20
C THR A 403 -4.79 -16.06 14.45
N ASP A 404 -4.87 -17.40 14.55
CA ASP A 404 -5.56 -18.08 15.66
C ASP A 404 -4.70 -18.21 16.92
N THR A 405 -3.40 -17.93 16.86
CA THR A 405 -2.50 -17.94 18.02
C THR A 405 -2.47 -16.59 18.73
N GLY A 406 -3.19 -16.49 19.85
CA GLY A 406 -3.00 -15.42 20.84
C GLY A 406 -3.93 -14.22 20.76
N MET A 407 -5.19 -14.41 20.33
CA MET A 407 -6.19 -13.34 20.35
C MET A 407 -6.87 -13.20 21.73
N PRO A 408 -6.88 -12.01 22.35
CA PRO A 408 -7.69 -11.77 23.54
C PRO A 408 -9.18 -11.75 23.15
N LYS A 409 -10.02 -12.48 23.91
CA LYS A 409 -11.48 -12.35 23.82
C LYS A 409 -11.88 -10.93 24.23
N LEU A 410 -12.77 -10.30 23.47
CA LEU A 410 -13.19 -8.91 23.72
C LEU A 410 -14.29 -8.84 24.80
N PRO A 411 -14.30 -7.80 25.65
CA PRO A 411 -15.41 -7.57 26.56
C PRO A 411 -16.73 -7.42 25.79
N LYS A 412 -17.78 -8.12 26.24
CA LYS A 412 -19.10 -8.14 25.62
C LYS A 412 -19.67 -6.73 25.37
N GLU A 413 -19.55 -5.84 26.36
CA GLU A 413 -20.06 -4.46 26.28
C GLU A 413 -19.48 -3.67 25.09
N GLU A 414 -18.19 -3.89 24.78
CA GLU A 414 -17.52 -3.19 23.68
C GLU A 414 -18.01 -3.71 22.32
N ILE A 415 -18.17 -5.04 22.19
CA ILE A 415 -18.75 -5.65 20.99
C ILE A 415 -20.18 -5.14 20.77
N GLU A 416 -20.99 -5.08 21.81
CA GLU A 416 -22.37 -4.58 21.73
C GLU A 416 -22.41 -3.13 21.22
N LYS A 417 -21.51 -2.27 21.71
CA LYS A 417 -21.38 -0.88 21.23
C LYS A 417 -20.99 -0.80 19.75
N MET A 418 -20.05 -1.63 19.28
CA MET A 418 -19.70 -1.69 17.85
C MET A 418 -20.87 -2.16 17.00
N ILE A 419 -21.57 -3.21 17.45
CA ILE A 419 -22.73 -3.75 16.74
C ILE A 419 -23.85 -2.72 16.68
N GLU A 420 -24.13 -1.98 17.75
CA GLU A 420 -25.14 -0.91 17.75
C GLU A 420 -24.81 0.18 16.71
N ASN A 421 -23.54 0.57 16.66
CA ASN A 421 -23.02 1.54 15.71
C ASN A 421 -23.13 1.07 14.26
N LEU A 422 -22.78 -0.19 13.99
CA LEU A 422 -22.95 -0.80 12.67
C LEU A 422 -24.42 -0.97 12.31
N LYS A 423 -25.31 -1.26 13.26
CA LYS A 423 -26.77 -1.31 13.01
C LYS A 423 -27.32 0.05 12.58
N LYS A 424 -26.90 1.15 13.23
CA LYS A 424 -27.27 2.51 12.82
C LYS A 424 -26.80 2.82 11.41
N GLU A 425 -25.57 2.42 11.06
CA GLU A 425 -25.03 2.56 9.70
C GLU A 425 -25.83 1.71 8.70
N MET A 426 -26.15 0.47 9.06
CA MET A 426 -26.98 -0.44 8.27
C MET A 426 -28.36 0.17 7.95
N GLU A 427 -29.01 0.81 8.92
CA GLU A 427 -30.30 1.50 8.71
C GLU A 427 -30.19 2.62 7.68
N ILE A 428 -29.11 3.41 7.73
CA ILE A 428 -28.87 4.51 6.78
C ILE A 428 -28.66 3.94 5.37
N VAL A 429 -27.78 2.96 5.21
CA VAL A 429 -27.46 2.40 3.88
C VAL A 429 -28.66 1.62 3.29
N VAL A 430 -29.45 0.93 4.12
CA VAL A 430 -30.71 0.28 3.67
C VAL A 430 -31.73 1.31 3.22
N LYS A 431 -31.88 2.43 3.95
CA LYS A 431 -32.78 3.52 3.55
C LYS A 431 -32.36 4.13 2.20
N ASN A 432 -31.07 4.15 1.92
CA ASN A 432 -30.50 4.59 0.64
C ASN A 432 -30.51 3.49 -0.44
N GLN A 433 -31.04 2.30 -0.16
CA GLN A 433 -31.07 1.13 -1.06
C GLN A 433 -29.68 0.58 -1.44
N GLU A 434 -28.67 0.83 -0.61
CA GLU A 434 -27.30 0.33 -0.77
C GLU A 434 -27.18 -1.11 -0.20
N PHE A 435 -27.90 -2.06 -0.79
CA PHE A 435 -28.07 -3.40 -0.22
C PHE A 435 -26.78 -4.23 -0.14
N GLU A 436 -25.83 -4.04 -1.06
CA GLU A 436 -24.51 -4.68 -0.97
C GLU A 436 -23.74 -4.22 0.28
N ARG A 437 -23.79 -2.92 0.57
CA ARG A 437 -23.15 -2.34 1.75
C ARG A 437 -23.83 -2.84 3.02
N ALA A 438 -25.16 -2.94 3.01
CA ALA A 438 -25.91 -3.55 4.11
C ALA A 438 -25.50 -5.01 4.36
N ALA A 439 -25.25 -5.80 3.30
CA ALA A 439 -24.77 -7.18 3.42
C ALA A 439 -23.35 -7.25 4.02
N GLN A 440 -22.43 -6.36 3.61
CA GLN A 440 -21.09 -6.26 4.21
C GLN A 440 -21.16 -5.92 5.70
N ILE A 441 -22.00 -4.95 6.07
CA ILE A 441 -22.21 -4.57 7.48
C ILE A 441 -22.79 -5.75 8.26
N ARG A 442 -23.78 -6.48 7.71
CA ARG A 442 -24.33 -7.70 8.31
C ARG A 442 -23.25 -8.75 8.56
N ASP A 443 -22.38 -8.99 7.58
CA ASP A 443 -21.34 -10.01 7.69
C ASP A 443 -20.28 -9.60 8.72
N ARG A 444 -19.94 -8.30 8.79
CA ARG A 444 -19.08 -7.74 9.84
C ARG A 444 -19.70 -7.90 11.24
N ILE A 445 -21.01 -7.66 11.40
CA ILE A 445 -21.72 -7.91 12.66
C ILE A 445 -21.65 -9.40 13.03
N SER A 446 -21.81 -10.30 12.06
CA SER A 446 -21.71 -11.75 12.28
C SER A 446 -20.31 -12.16 12.73
N GLU A 447 -19.27 -11.59 12.11
CA GLU A 447 -17.87 -11.78 12.49
C GLU A 447 -17.60 -11.32 13.92
N LEU A 448 -18.03 -10.09 14.29
CA LEU A 448 -17.84 -9.53 15.63
C LEU A 448 -18.46 -10.40 16.74
N LYS A 449 -19.63 -11.01 16.49
CA LYS A 449 -20.27 -11.93 17.45
C LYS A 449 -19.44 -13.18 17.74
N LYS A 450 -18.54 -13.61 16.83
CA LYS A 450 -17.66 -14.76 17.07
C LYS A 450 -16.54 -14.45 18.07
N TYR A 451 -16.27 -13.16 18.33
CA TYR A 451 -15.23 -12.69 19.25
C TYR A 451 -15.76 -12.38 20.66
N GLU A 452 -17.06 -12.60 20.91
CA GLU A 452 -17.69 -12.41 22.23
C GLU A 452 -17.12 -13.39 23.27
N ALA A 453 -16.61 -12.85 24.37
CA ALA A 453 -15.91 -13.59 25.42
C ALA A 453 -16.81 -14.57 26.19
#